data_AF-A0A7W1GN73-F1
#
_entry.id   AF-A0A7W1GN73-F1
#
_cell.length_a   1.000
_cell.length_b   1.000
_cell.length_c   1.000
_cell.angle_alpha   90.00
_cell.angle_beta   90.00
_cell.angle_gamma   90.00
#
_symmetry.space_group_name_H-M   'P 1'
#
loop_
_entity.id
_entity.type
_entity.pdbx_description
1 polymer ?
#
loop_
_entity_poly.entity_id
_entity_poly.type
_entity_poly.pdbx_seq_one_letter_code
_entity_poly.pdbx_strand_id
1 'polypeptide(L)' 'MAEYALVSLAPSGPAVEFRRVPYSVDELRDAVLASGRPNAERHIAMYR' A
#
# COMPACT_ATOMS: atom_id res chain seq x y z
N MET A 1 -0.27 6.34 1.31
CA MET A 1 -1.44 5.80 2.05
C MET A 1 -1.92 4.57 1.31
N ALA A 2 -2.11 3.44 1.99
CA ALA A 2 -2.59 2.21 1.34
C ALA A 2 -4.11 2.12 1.51
N GLU A 3 -4.82 1.86 0.42
CA GLU A 3 -6.27 1.68 0.42
C GLU A 3 -6.60 0.23 0.05
N TYR A 4 -7.45 -0.40 0.85
CA TYR A 4 -8.00 -1.72 0.54
C TYR A 4 -9.46 -1.80 0.99
N ALA A 5 -10.16 -2.80 0.48
CA ALA A 5 -11.52 -3.11 0.88
C ALA A 5 -11.58 -4.52 1.48
N LEU A 6 -12.32 -4.66 2.57
CA LEU A 6 -12.75 -5.96 3.09
C LEU A 6 -14.13 -6.26 2.55
N VAL A 7 -14.28 -7.39 1.86
CA VAL A 7 -15.57 -7.87 1.36
C VAL A 7 -16.00 -9.04 2.23
N SER A 8 -17.17 -8.94 2.84
CA SER A 8 -17.75 -10.01 3.65
C SER A 8 -19.13 -10.39 3.13
N LEU A 9 -19.47 -11.67 3.26
CA LEU A 9 -20.80 -12.19 2.98
C LEU A 9 -21.54 -12.33 4.30
N ALA A 10 -22.46 -11.41 4.58
CA ALA A 10 -23.34 -11.47 5.74
C ALA A 10 -24.70 -12.09 5.36
N PRO A 11 -25.48 -12.59 6.34
CA PRO A 11 -26.84 -13.09 6.10
C PRO A 11 -27.77 -12.05 5.44
N SER A 12 -27.50 -10.75 5.63
CA SER A 12 -28.23 -9.64 5.01
C SER A 12 -27.74 -9.27 3.60
N GLY A 13 -26.70 -9.94 3.09
CA GLY A 13 -26.06 -9.67 1.79
C GLY A 13 -24.57 -9.32 1.90
N PRO A 14 -23.91 -9.07 0.75
CA PRO A 14 -22.51 -8.66 0.72
C PRO A 14 -22.31 -7.28 1.36
N ALA A 15 -21.30 -7.16 2.21
CA ALA A 15 -20.87 -5.91 2.82
C ALA A 15 -19.43 -5.58 2.39
N VAL A 16 -19.15 -4.29 2.21
CA VAL A 16 -17.84 -3.79 1.79
C VAL A 16 -17.39 -2.72 2.78
N GLU A 17 -16.21 -2.91 3.35
CA GLU A 17 -15.59 -1.96 4.27
C GLU A 17 -14.29 -1.43 3.66
N PHE A 18 -14.25 -0.14 3.36
CA PHE A 18 -13.05 0.53 2.86
C PHE A 18 -12.18 0.97 4.03
N ARG A 19 -10.90 0.60 4.00
CA ARG A 19 -9.93 0.98 5.02
C ARG A 19 -8.72 1.66 4.40
N ARG A 20 -8.23 2.66 5.12
CA ARG A 20 -6.97 3.35 4.84
C ARG A 20 -5.98 3.02 5.95
N VAL A 21 -4.79 2.57 5.57
CA VAL A 21 -3.71 2.33 6.54
C VAL A 21 -2.59 3.33 6.28
N PRO A 22 -2.22 4.15 7.29
CA PRO A 22 -1.05 5.00 7.18
C PRO A 22 0.21 4.12 7.13
N TYR A 23 1.17 4.50 6.29
CA TYR A 23 2.48 3.87 6.24
C TYR A 23 3.54 4.94 6.00
N SER A 24 4.77 4.67 6.45
CA SER A 24 5.90 5.57 6.26
C SER A 24 6.44 5.44 4.83
N VAL A 25 6.39 6.54 4.09
CA VAL A 25 7.00 6.61 2.75
C VAL A 25 8.53 6.54 2.85
N ASP A 26 9.10 7.08 3.93
CA ASP A 26 10.54 7.03 4.18
C ASP A 26 11.02 5.60 4.44
N GLU A 27 10.31 4.81 5.25
CA GLU A 27 10.65 3.38 5.48
C GLU A 27 10.52 2.56 4.19
N LEU A 28 9.48 2.83 3.39
CA LEU A 28 9.30 2.18 2.08
C LEU A 28 10.44 2.54 1.13
N ARG A 29 10.85 3.81 1.09
CA ARG A 29 11.99 4.27 0.30
C ARG A 29 13.25 3.52 0.67
N ASP A 30 13.57 3.49 1.95
CA ASP A 30 14.82 2.91 2.45
C ASP A 30 14.86 1.39 2.16
N ALA A 31 13.73 0.69 2.33
CA ALA A 31 13.58 -0.71 1.95
C ALA A 31 13.75 -0.95 0.44
N VAL A 32 13.20 -0.08 -0.41
CA VAL A 32 13.32 -0.19 -1.87
C VAL A 32 14.76 0.07 -2.33
N LEU A 33 15.44 1.07 -1.78
CA LEU A 33 16.86 1.32 -2.08
C LEU A 33 17.74 0.15 -1.61
N ALA A 34 17.49 -0.39 -0.42
CA ALA A 34 18.24 -1.52 0.13
C ALA A 34 18.01 -2.83 -0.64
N SER A 35 16.88 -2.96 -1.36
CA SER A 35 16.54 -4.20 -2.09
C SER A 35 17.42 -4.51 -3.30
N GLY A 36 18.27 -3.57 -3.74
CA GLY A 36 19.14 -3.74 -4.91
C GLY A 36 18.39 -3.87 -6.24
N ARG A 37 17.08 -3.57 -6.27
CA ARG A 37 16.28 -3.67 -7.49
C ARG A 37 16.73 -2.64 -8.53
N PRO A 38 16.81 -3.03 -9.82
CA PRO A 38 17.06 -2.07 -10.89
C PRO A 38 15.98 -0.99 -10.89
N ASN A 39 16.36 0.27 -11.14
CA ASN A 39 15.47 1.43 -11.15
C ASN A 39 14.78 1.76 -9.81
N ALA A 40 15.32 1.30 -8.67
CA ALA A 40 14.79 1.62 -7.35
C ALA A 40 14.55 3.13 -7.15
N GLU A 41 15.49 3.98 -7.55
CA GLU A 41 15.38 5.44 -7.49
C GLU A 41 14.19 5.98 -8.30
N ARG A 42 13.95 5.44 -9.49
CA ARG A 42 12.84 5.84 -10.37
C ARG A 42 11.49 5.39 -9.82
N HIS A 43 11.44 4.24 -9.14
CA HIS A 43 10.23 3.76 -8.47
C HIS A 43 9.86 4.63 -7.27
N ILE A 44 10.86 5.07 -6.49
CA ILE A 44 10.65 5.96 -5.33
C ILE A 44 10.16 7.35 -5.76
N ALA A 45 10.63 7.86 -6.91
CA ALA A 45 10.21 9.16 -7.43
C ALA A 45 8.69 9.28 -7.66
N MET A 46 7.96 8.17 -7.77
CA MET A 46 6.50 8.15 -7.90
C MET A 46 5.75 8.41 -6.58
N TYR A 47 6.45 8.38 -5.45
CA TYR A 47 5.87 8.54 -4.11
C TYR A 47 6.24 9.90 -3.46
N ARG A 48 6.84 10.81 -4.22
CA ARG A 48 7.04 12.23 -3.86
C ARG A 48 5.78 13.05 -4.16
#